data_AF-A0A2A6CB00-F1
#
_entry.id   AF-A0A2A6CB00-F1
#
_cell.length_a   1.000
_cell.length_b   1.000
_cell.length_c   1.000
_cell.angle_alpha   90.00
_cell.angle_beta   90.00
_cell.angle_gamma   90.00
#
_symmetry.space_group_name_H-M   'P 1'
#
loop_
_entity.id
_entity.type
_entity.pdbx_description
1 polymer ?
#
loop_
_entity_poly.entity_id
_entity_poly.type
_entity_poly.pdbx_seq_one_letter_code
_entity_poly.pdbx_strand_id
1 'polypeptide(L)'
;MKTNGHMKGGGNLKNGSEYSHSYANYLVRFIDEYSTQGIPIWGLTVQNEPSTGTDADYRFQTMYMSPQMEASFVREYLKPALNTSPNGKNVSIMIHDDFRSNLPEWPDITLSEPQVDKLIDGIAVHWYGDRGVDPNKLSITKERHPRQFILATEACITDTAGVSLGNFTRAMWYAKDILEDLTHSVSGWVDWNIALDPQGGPNWVDNFVDSPIIVDKEKGEFYKQPMFYALGQFSRFIRPGAIVIGHSILSQSEIMAVAVKNIDKTIAVVLLNEMEMDIQVEIRDQSSTISVPVKAQSINTVLFKDSRKH
;
A
#
# COMPACT_ATOMS: atom_id res chain seq x y z
N MET A 1 -3.99 -26.03 7.79
CA MET A 1 -5.44 -26.04 7.58
C MET A 1 -5.84 -26.00 6.09
N LYS A 2 -4.91 -26.14 5.14
CA LYS A 2 -5.18 -26.05 3.69
C LYS A 2 -5.58 -27.38 3.06
N THR A 3 -6.34 -27.33 1.98
CA THR A 3 -6.78 -28.51 1.20
C THR A 3 -5.61 -29.31 0.63
N ASN A 4 -4.55 -28.62 0.21
CA ASN A 4 -3.34 -29.25 -0.30
C ASN A 4 -2.37 -29.77 0.78
N GLY A 5 -2.58 -29.42 2.06
CA GLY A 5 -1.68 -29.81 3.16
C GLY A 5 -0.30 -29.14 3.16
N HIS A 6 -0.04 -28.16 2.30
CA HIS A 6 1.27 -27.52 2.12
C HIS A 6 1.21 -25.99 2.27
N MET A 7 2.30 -25.37 2.73
CA MET A 7 2.39 -23.91 2.85
C MET A 7 2.42 -23.22 1.48
N LYS A 8 3.17 -23.81 0.54
CA LYS A 8 3.26 -23.40 -0.87
C LYS A 8 2.39 -24.28 -1.76
N GLY A 9 2.32 -23.91 -3.03
CA GLY A 9 1.40 -24.50 -3.98
C GLY A 9 -0.03 -24.09 -3.65
N GLY A 10 -0.80 -23.86 -4.70
CA GLY A 10 -2.18 -23.42 -4.60
C GLY A 10 -3.04 -24.32 -3.70
N GLY A 11 -4.14 -23.75 -3.24
CA GLY A 11 -5.05 -24.41 -2.31
C GLY A 11 -5.68 -23.44 -1.34
N ASN A 12 -6.94 -23.67 -1.04
CA ASN A 12 -7.74 -22.90 -0.10
C ASN A 12 -7.76 -23.52 1.30
N LEU A 13 -8.37 -22.81 2.24
CA LEU A 13 -8.74 -23.35 3.54
C LEU A 13 -9.64 -24.58 3.36
N LYS A 14 -9.43 -25.62 4.17
CA LYS A 14 -10.28 -26.81 4.14
C LYS A 14 -11.73 -26.44 4.46
N ASN A 15 -12.65 -27.10 3.76
CA ASN A 15 -14.07 -27.04 4.08
C ASN A 15 -14.32 -27.60 5.49
N GLY A 16 -15.31 -27.05 6.18
CA GLY A 16 -15.65 -27.38 7.57
C GLY A 16 -15.51 -26.16 8.47
N SER A 17 -16.54 -25.89 9.27
CA SER A 17 -16.55 -24.70 10.14
C SER A 17 -15.43 -24.74 11.18
N GLU A 18 -14.94 -25.91 11.56
CA GLU A 18 -13.84 -26.08 12.51
C GLU A 18 -12.51 -25.48 12.02
N TYR A 19 -12.22 -25.54 10.72
CA TYR A 19 -11.01 -24.96 10.15
C TYR A 19 -11.10 -23.44 10.08
N SER A 20 -12.27 -22.91 9.70
CA SER A 20 -12.52 -21.46 9.69
C SER A 20 -12.51 -20.85 11.08
N HIS A 21 -13.13 -21.51 12.07
CA HIS A 21 -13.03 -21.08 13.47
C HIS A 21 -11.59 -21.11 13.98
N SER A 22 -10.85 -22.19 13.68
CA SER A 22 -9.45 -22.31 14.10
C SER A 22 -8.57 -21.23 13.47
N TYR A 23 -8.79 -20.91 12.20
CA TYR A 23 -8.03 -19.86 11.51
C TYR A 23 -8.39 -18.46 12.03
N ALA A 24 -9.67 -18.16 12.24
CA ALA A 24 -10.10 -16.90 12.87
C ALA A 24 -9.50 -16.75 14.28
N ASN A 25 -9.56 -17.80 15.11
CA ASN A 25 -8.97 -17.79 16.45
C ASN A 25 -7.44 -17.64 16.42
N TYR A 26 -6.76 -18.17 15.40
CA TYR A 26 -5.33 -17.96 15.20
C TYR A 26 -5.01 -16.47 14.98
N LEU A 27 -5.79 -15.78 14.13
CA LEU A 27 -5.61 -14.35 13.87
C LEU A 27 -5.91 -13.49 15.11
N VAL A 28 -6.97 -13.82 15.86
CA VAL A 28 -7.28 -13.15 17.14
C VAL A 28 -6.14 -13.36 18.15
N ARG A 29 -5.65 -14.59 18.28
CA ARG A 29 -4.53 -14.88 19.18
C ARG A 29 -3.27 -14.12 18.79
N PHE A 30 -2.96 -14.00 17.50
CA PHE A 30 -1.83 -13.18 17.03
C PHE A 30 -1.96 -11.73 17.52
N ILE A 31 -3.14 -11.11 17.38
CA ILE A 31 -3.41 -9.75 17.86
C ILE A 31 -3.25 -9.65 19.38
N ASP A 32 -3.81 -10.59 20.13
CA ASP A 32 -3.73 -10.59 21.59
C ASP A 32 -2.30 -10.76 22.10
N GLU A 33 -1.53 -11.69 21.53
CA GLU A 33 -0.15 -11.96 21.92
C GLU A 33 0.74 -10.74 21.64
N TYR A 34 0.59 -10.07 20.49
CA TYR A 34 1.29 -8.81 20.21
C TYR A 34 0.93 -7.69 21.18
N SER A 35 -0.36 -7.60 21.58
CA SER A 35 -0.79 -6.66 22.61
C SER A 35 -0.11 -6.91 23.96
N THR A 36 0.12 -8.18 24.35
CA THR A 36 0.88 -8.50 25.58
C THR A 36 2.34 -8.02 25.55
N GLN A 37 2.90 -7.84 24.36
CA GLN A 37 4.25 -7.29 24.14
C GLN A 37 4.24 -5.76 23.99
N GLY A 38 3.10 -5.10 24.18
CA GLY A 38 2.97 -3.65 24.04
C GLY A 38 2.91 -3.16 22.59
N ILE A 39 2.58 -4.05 21.64
CA ILE A 39 2.48 -3.74 20.21
C ILE A 39 1.01 -3.87 19.79
N PRO A 40 0.20 -2.80 19.88
CA PRO A 40 -1.18 -2.85 19.45
C PRO A 40 -1.26 -2.94 17.93
N ILE A 41 -2.07 -3.88 17.42
CA ILE A 41 -2.34 -4.03 15.99
C ILE A 41 -3.46 -3.06 15.57
N TRP A 42 -3.20 -2.21 14.58
CA TRP A 42 -4.19 -1.25 14.07
C TRP A 42 -5.14 -1.86 13.05
N GLY A 43 -4.63 -2.71 12.16
CA GLY A 43 -5.37 -3.28 11.04
C GLY A 43 -4.84 -4.65 10.65
N LEU A 44 -5.69 -5.41 9.96
CA LEU A 44 -5.44 -6.74 9.47
C LEU A 44 -6.04 -6.89 8.07
N THR A 45 -5.24 -7.39 7.13
CA THR A 45 -5.75 -7.88 5.84
C THR A 45 -6.19 -9.33 6.00
N VAL A 46 -7.25 -9.75 5.30
CA VAL A 46 -7.81 -11.10 5.49
C VAL A 46 -6.84 -12.20 5.04
N GLN A 47 -6.15 -11.95 3.94
CA GLN A 47 -5.18 -12.86 3.32
C GLN A 47 -4.29 -12.02 2.42
N ASN A 48 -2.96 -12.20 2.52
CA ASN A 48 -2.02 -11.64 1.55
C ASN A 48 -2.16 -12.34 0.20
N GLU A 49 -2.28 -11.57 -0.87
CA GLU A 49 -2.36 -12.01 -2.27
C GLU A 49 -3.22 -13.27 -2.49
N PRO A 50 -4.50 -13.26 -2.08
CA PRO A 50 -5.37 -14.43 -2.13
C PRO A 50 -5.48 -15.02 -3.55
N SER A 51 -5.31 -14.24 -4.60
CA SER A 51 -5.36 -14.71 -5.99
C SER A 51 -4.21 -15.65 -6.34
N THR A 52 -3.04 -15.49 -5.71
CA THR A 52 -1.85 -16.33 -5.97
C THR A 52 -2.07 -17.79 -5.59
N GLY A 53 -2.98 -18.06 -4.67
CA GLY A 53 -3.34 -19.42 -4.26
C GLY A 53 -4.06 -20.22 -5.34
N THR A 54 -4.45 -19.59 -6.46
CA THR A 54 -4.95 -20.29 -7.65
C THR A 54 -3.86 -21.05 -8.40
N ASP A 55 -2.60 -20.63 -8.28
CA ASP A 55 -1.47 -21.26 -8.93
C ASP A 55 -1.00 -22.49 -8.11
N ALA A 56 -1.21 -23.68 -8.66
CA ALA A 56 -0.82 -24.94 -8.04
C ALA A 56 0.70 -25.04 -7.80
N ASP A 57 1.50 -24.35 -8.60
CA ASP A 57 2.96 -24.36 -8.56
C ASP A 57 3.56 -23.13 -7.87
N TYR A 58 2.72 -22.30 -7.23
CA TYR A 58 3.17 -21.10 -6.54
C TYR A 58 4.26 -21.41 -5.52
N ARG A 59 5.38 -20.69 -5.62
CA ARG A 59 6.67 -21.16 -5.08
C ARG A 59 6.82 -20.97 -3.57
N PHE A 60 6.06 -20.07 -2.97
CA PHE A 60 6.13 -19.72 -1.56
C PHE A 60 4.75 -19.69 -0.89
N GLN A 61 4.69 -19.22 0.36
CA GLN A 61 3.50 -19.23 1.20
C GLN A 61 2.35 -18.49 0.50
N THR A 62 1.24 -19.19 0.31
CA THR A 62 0.01 -18.62 -0.26
C THR A 62 -1.20 -19.38 0.24
N MET A 63 -2.39 -18.78 0.19
CA MET A 63 -3.65 -19.48 0.37
C MET A 63 -4.73 -18.84 -0.48
N TYR A 64 -5.42 -19.66 -1.28
CA TYR A 64 -6.51 -19.16 -2.10
C TYR A 64 -7.72 -18.76 -1.25
N MET A 65 -8.23 -17.56 -1.48
CA MET A 65 -9.59 -17.18 -1.15
C MET A 65 -10.20 -16.51 -2.39
N SER A 66 -11.36 -16.97 -2.85
CA SER A 66 -12.15 -16.17 -3.79
C SER A 66 -12.76 -14.97 -3.05
N PRO A 67 -13.21 -13.92 -3.76
CA PRO A 67 -13.96 -12.81 -3.14
C PRO A 67 -15.12 -13.26 -2.25
N GLN A 68 -15.88 -14.29 -2.66
CA GLN A 68 -16.98 -14.85 -1.87
C GLN A 68 -16.51 -15.64 -0.64
N MET A 69 -15.38 -16.35 -0.76
CA MET A 69 -14.77 -17.05 0.38
C MET A 69 -14.26 -16.05 1.42
N GLU A 70 -13.61 -14.97 0.97
CA GLU A 70 -13.13 -13.88 1.82
C GLU A 70 -14.31 -13.22 2.56
N ALA A 71 -15.37 -12.85 1.83
CA ALA A 71 -16.59 -12.28 2.38
C ALA A 71 -17.25 -13.19 3.45
N SER A 72 -17.43 -14.47 3.11
CA SER A 72 -18.04 -15.44 4.02
C SER A 72 -17.17 -15.69 5.25
N PHE A 73 -15.84 -15.77 5.07
CA PHE A 73 -14.90 -15.95 6.18
C PHE A 73 -14.97 -14.78 7.17
N VAL A 74 -15.01 -13.54 6.66
CA VAL A 74 -15.14 -12.35 7.50
C VAL A 74 -16.44 -12.34 8.29
N ARG A 75 -17.57 -12.53 7.59
CA ARG A 75 -18.90 -12.46 8.18
C ARG A 75 -19.14 -13.52 9.24
N GLU A 76 -18.78 -14.76 8.93
CA GLU A 76 -19.17 -15.93 9.73
C GLU A 76 -18.17 -16.27 10.82
N TYR A 77 -16.88 -15.92 10.65
CA TYR A 77 -15.82 -16.40 11.54
C TYR A 77 -14.93 -15.28 12.08
N LEU A 78 -14.29 -14.49 11.21
CA LEU A 78 -13.27 -13.54 11.65
C LEU A 78 -13.85 -12.41 12.51
N LYS A 79 -14.89 -11.71 12.04
CA LYS A 79 -15.46 -10.58 12.80
C LYS A 79 -16.11 -11.05 14.12
N PRO A 80 -16.89 -12.15 14.16
CA PRO A 80 -17.36 -12.71 15.43
C PRO A 80 -16.23 -13.02 16.41
N ALA A 81 -15.14 -13.65 15.95
CA ALA A 81 -14.00 -13.98 16.79
C ALA A 81 -13.30 -12.71 17.34
N LEU A 82 -13.04 -11.72 16.49
CA LEU A 82 -12.44 -10.44 16.89
C LEU A 82 -13.25 -9.71 17.96
N ASN A 83 -14.58 -9.75 17.86
CA ASN A 83 -15.47 -9.11 18.84
C ASN A 83 -15.38 -9.74 20.24
N THR A 84 -14.88 -10.97 20.37
CA THR A 84 -14.64 -11.61 21.68
C THR A 84 -13.34 -11.15 22.35
N SER A 85 -12.41 -10.60 21.57
CA SER A 85 -11.13 -10.11 22.09
C SER A 85 -11.20 -8.61 22.40
N PRO A 86 -10.71 -8.17 23.58
CA PRO A 86 -10.62 -6.75 23.91
C PRO A 86 -9.64 -5.99 22.99
N ASN A 87 -8.63 -6.68 22.44
CA ASN A 87 -7.66 -6.09 21.51
C ASN A 87 -8.10 -6.24 20.05
N GLY A 88 -8.90 -7.26 19.72
CA GLY A 88 -9.37 -7.55 18.36
C GLY A 88 -10.55 -6.70 17.91
N LYS A 89 -11.47 -6.32 18.82
CA LYS A 89 -12.75 -5.66 18.45
C LYS A 89 -12.62 -4.34 17.70
N ASN A 90 -11.49 -3.65 17.83
CA ASN A 90 -11.21 -2.35 17.20
C ASN A 90 -10.20 -2.44 16.05
N VAL A 91 -9.75 -3.64 15.68
CA VAL A 91 -8.84 -3.83 14.55
C VAL A 91 -9.59 -3.55 13.24
N SER A 92 -8.99 -2.71 12.40
CA SER A 92 -9.51 -2.42 11.06
C SER A 92 -9.37 -3.65 10.17
N ILE A 93 -10.42 -4.04 9.47
CA ILE A 93 -10.38 -5.18 8.54
C ILE A 93 -10.34 -4.70 7.11
N MET A 94 -9.34 -5.19 6.38
CA MET A 94 -9.10 -4.88 4.98
C MET A 94 -9.22 -6.14 4.13
N ILE A 95 -9.93 -6.04 3.01
CA ILE A 95 -10.06 -7.13 2.02
C ILE A 95 -9.08 -6.93 0.86
N HIS A 96 -9.02 -7.91 -0.03
CA HIS A 96 -8.26 -7.92 -1.28
C HIS A 96 -6.75 -8.15 -1.05
N ASP A 97 -5.97 -7.12 -0.66
CA ASP A 97 -4.53 -7.24 -0.37
C ASP A 97 -3.75 -7.92 -1.52
N ASP A 98 -4.01 -7.47 -2.74
CA ASP A 98 -3.58 -8.11 -3.97
C ASP A 98 -3.40 -7.06 -5.10
N PHE A 99 -3.07 -7.51 -6.31
CA PHE A 99 -2.78 -6.69 -7.48
C PHE A 99 -3.90 -5.70 -7.83
N ARG A 100 -3.53 -4.47 -8.17
CA ARG A 100 -4.45 -3.43 -8.68
C ARG A 100 -5.27 -3.88 -9.90
N SER A 101 -4.75 -4.81 -10.70
CA SER A 101 -5.45 -5.35 -11.88
C SER A 101 -6.79 -6.03 -11.54
N ASN A 102 -6.96 -6.52 -10.32
CA ASN A 102 -8.19 -7.14 -9.81
C ASN A 102 -9.27 -6.12 -9.38
N LEU A 103 -8.96 -4.82 -9.41
CA LEU A 103 -9.90 -3.76 -9.07
C LEU A 103 -10.67 -3.24 -10.29
N PRO A 104 -11.96 -2.89 -10.16
CA PRO A 104 -12.80 -2.90 -8.94
C PRO A 104 -13.50 -4.25 -8.68
N GLU A 105 -13.27 -5.27 -9.51
CA GLU A 105 -14.09 -6.49 -9.52
C GLU A 105 -14.05 -7.27 -8.19
N TRP A 106 -12.87 -7.36 -7.56
CA TRP A 106 -12.73 -8.08 -6.28
C TRP A 106 -13.55 -7.45 -5.15
N PRO A 107 -13.42 -6.13 -4.84
CA PRO A 107 -14.26 -5.50 -3.82
C PRO A 107 -15.74 -5.43 -4.24
N ASP A 108 -16.08 -5.28 -5.53
CA ASP A 108 -17.46 -5.32 -6.01
C ASP A 108 -18.16 -6.62 -5.59
N ILE A 109 -17.50 -7.76 -5.81
CA ILE A 109 -18.04 -9.07 -5.42
C ILE A 109 -18.08 -9.19 -3.89
N THR A 110 -16.96 -8.94 -3.21
CA THR A 110 -16.83 -9.15 -1.76
C THR A 110 -17.82 -8.31 -0.96
N LEU A 111 -18.00 -7.03 -1.33
CA LEU A 111 -18.86 -6.09 -0.60
C LEU A 111 -20.34 -6.20 -1.01
N SER A 112 -20.65 -6.87 -2.12
CA SER A 112 -22.04 -7.18 -2.50
C SER A 112 -22.68 -8.27 -1.63
N GLU A 113 -21.86 -9.07 -0.93
CA GLU A 113 -22.35 -10.13 -0.04
C GLU A 113 -23.12 -9.54 1.16
N PRO A 114 -24.24 -10.17 1.58
CA PRO A 114 -25.11 -9.62 2.62
C PRO A 114 -24.35 -9.29 3.91
N GLN A 115 -24.50 -8.04 4.36
CA GLN A 115 -23.95 -7.46 5.59
C GLN A 115 -22.42 -7.27 5.62
N VAL A 116 -21.67 -7.78 4.64
CA VAL A 116 -20.19 -7.75 4.64
C VAL A 116 -19.67 -6.32 4.53
N ASP A 117 -20.36 -5.48 3.77
CA ASP A 117 -20.05 -4.08 3.57
C ASP A 117 -19.79 -3.34 4.90
N LYS A 118 -20.62 -3.61 5.94
CA LYS A 118 -20.51 -3.00 7.28
C LYS A 118 -19.41 -3.58 8.15
N LEU A 119 -18.81 -4.69 7.77
CA LEU A 119 -17.77 -5.40 8.53
C LEU A 119 -16.36 -5.04 8.07
N ILE A 120 -16.24 -4.46 6.86
CA ILE A 120 -14.99 -4.13 6.20
C ILE A 120 -14.73 -2.62 6.25
N ASP A 121 -13.56 -2.27 6.74
CA ASP A 121 -13.13 -0.88 6.91
C ASP A 121 -12.39 -0.36 5.67
N GLY A 122 -11.63 -1.22 4.99
CA GLY A 122 -10.82 -0.83 3.83
C GLY A 122 -10.59 -1.90 2.78
N ILE A 123 -9.99 -1.46 1.67
CA ILE A 123 -9.56 -2.27 0.54
C ILE A 123 -8.05 -2.11 0.44
N ALA A 124 -7.32 -3.21 0.58
CA ALA A 124 -5.87 -3.24 0.46
C ALA A 124 -5.46 -3.51 -0.99
N VAL A 125 -4.37 -2.91 -1.46
CA VAL A 125 -3.88 -3.05 -2.84
C VAL A 125 -2.36 -3.09 -2.86
N HIS A 126 -1.80 -3.91 -3.75
CA HIS A 126 -0.37 -4.04 -3.98
C HIS A 126 0.04 -3.35 -5.28
N TRP A 127 1.28 -2.87 -5.33
CA TRP A 127 1.89 -2.33 -6.55
C TRP A 127 2.87 -3.33 -7.19
N TYR A 128 2.33 -4.22 -8.02
CA TYR A 128 3.11 -5.23 -8.77
C TYR A 128 2.50 -5.50 -10.15
N GLY A 129 3.36 -5.64 -11.17
CA GLY A 129 2.88 -5.93 -12.53
C GLY A 129 2.02 -4.81 -13.13
N ASP A 130 2.11 -3.62 -12.57
CA ASP A 130 1.24 -2.48 -12.87
C ASP A 130 1.56 -1.77 -14.18
N ARG A 131 2.55 -2.27 -14.94
CA ARG A 131 2.83 -1.83 -16.30
C ARG A 131 1.60 -2.03 -17.19
N GLY A 132 0.95 -0.93 -17.54
CA GLY A 132 -0.26 -0.93 -18.37
C GLY A 132 -1.55 -1.15 -17.58
N VAL A 133 -1.50 -1.16 -16.25
CA VAL A 133 -2.69 -1.12 -15.38
C VAL A 133 -3.01 0.35 -15.10
N ASP A 134 -4.22 0.80 -15.45
CA ASP A 134 -4.64 2.19 -15.28
C ASP A 134 -4.90 2.51 -13.78
N PRO A 135 -4.25 3.53 -13.19
CA PRO A 135 -4.52 3.96 -11.81
C PRO A 135 -5.98 4.41 -11.60
N ASN A 136 -6.74 4.76 -12.64
CA ASN A 136 -8.18 5.05 -12.54
C ASN A 136 -9.00 3.91 -11.95
N LYS A 137 -8.52 2.66 -11.97
CA LYS A 137 -9.15 1.55 -11.25
C LYS A 137 -9.33 1.85 -9.76
N LEU A 138 -8.41 2.60 -9.14
CA LEU A 138 -8.50 3.04 -7.74
C LEU A 138 -9.64 4.05 -7.54
N SER A 139 -9.74 5.06 -8.42
CA SER A 139 -10.83 6.05 -8.41
C SER A 139 -12.19 5.38 -8.62
N ILE A 140 -12.31 4.49 -9.60
CA ILE A 140 -13.54 3.73 -9.86
C ILE A 140 -13.92 2.88 -8.63
N THR A 141 -12.94 2.22 -8.01
CA THR A 141 -13.15 1.44 -6.78
C THR A 141 -13.67 2.33 -5.65
N LYS A 142 -13.08 3.51 -5.46
CA LYS A 142 -13.52 4.46 -4.43
C LYS A 142 -14.92 5.00 -4.69
N GLU A 143 -15.26 5.29 -5.95
CA GLU A 143 -16.59 5.75 -6.36
C GLU A 143 -17.66 4.68 -6.09
N ARG A 144 -17.35 3.40 -6.36
CA ARG A 144 -18.26 2.28 -6.09
C ARG A 144 -18.39 1.95 -4.61
N HIS A 145 -17.30 2.12 -3.84
CA HIS A 145 -17.23 1.77 -2.41
C HIS A 145 -16.81 2.97 -1.54
N PRO A 146 -17.62 4.03 -1.46
CA PRO A 146 -17.20 5.30 -0.85
C PRO A 146 -16.96 5.21 0.67
N ARG A 147 -17.54 4.23 1.36
CA ARG A 147 -17.32 4.02 2.81
C ARG A 147 -15.94 3.47 3.11
N GLN A 148 -15.45 2.54 2.29
CA GLN A 148 -14.17 1.88 2.50
C GLN A 148 -13.02 2.83 2.16
N PHE A 149 -11.98 2.87 2.99
CA PHE A 149 -10.71 3.48 2.58
C PHE A 149 -9.94 2.54 1.64
N ILE A 150 -9.05 3.08 0.81
CA ILE A 150 -8.09 2.27 0.05
C ILE A 150 -6.71 2.49 0.66
N LEU A 151 -5.94 1.43 0.85
CA LEU A 151 -4.57 1.48 1.36
C LEU A 151 -3.66 0.67 0.43
N ALA A 152 -2.59 1.29 -0.08
CA ALA A 152 -1.49 0.54 -0.66
C ALA A 152 -0.71 -0.13 0.48
N THR A 153 -0.93 -1.42 0.65
CA THR A 153 -0.40 -2.23 1.77
C THR A 153 0.98 -2.81 1.47
N GLU A 154 1.35 -2.88 0.21
CA GLU A 154 2.62 -3.45 -0.21
C GLU A 154 3.07 -2.92 -1.56
N ALA A 155 4.35 -2.59 -1.66
CA ALA A 155 4.99 -2.22 -2.91
C ALA A 155 6.49 -2.52 -2.86
N CYS A 156 7.02 -3.05 -3.97
CA CYS A 156 8.46 -3.13 -4.19
C CYS A 156 8.79 -3.23 -5.69
N ILE A 157 10.05 -3.00 -6.03
CA ILE A 157 10.53 -3.18 -7.41
C ILE A 157 10.65 -4.68 -7.73
N THR A 158 9.76 -5.19 -8.59
CA THR A 158 9.77 -6.59 -9.06
C THR A 158 10.24 -6.77 -10.50
N ASP A 159 10.15 -5.72 -11.33
CA ASP A 159 10.49 -5.75 -12.76
C ASP A 159 11.98 -5.96 -13.08
N THR A 160 12.85 -5.90 -12.06
CA THR A 160 14.29 -6.01 -12.21
C THR A 160 14.83 -6.87 -11.07
N ALA A 161 15.76 -7.77 -11.38
CA ALA A 161 16.26 -8.71 -10.39
C ALA A 161 17.12 -8.01 -9.32
N GLY A 162 16.72 -8.14 -8.05
CA GLY A 162 17.52 -7.80 -6.88
C GLY A 162 17.93 -6.33 -6.73
N VAL A 163 18.95 -6.11 -5.90
CA VAL A 163 19.43 -4.78 -5.46
C VAL A 163 20.18 -4.05 -6.56
N SER A 164 19.92 -2.74 -6.69
CA SER A 164 20.63 -1.84 -7.60
C SER A 164 21.04 -0.58 -6.82
N LEU A 165 22.27 -0.59 -6.29
CA LEU A 165 22.74 0.48 -5.43
C LEU A 165 22.81 1.82 -6.17
N GLY A 166 22.18 2.86 -5.60
CA GLY A 166 22.20 4.22 -6.15
C GLY A 166 21.27 4.45 -7.35
N ASN A 167 20.37 3.52 -7.66
CA ASN A 167 19.47 3.64 -8.81
C ASN A 167 18.36 4.68 -8.59
N PHE A 168 18.51 5.85 -9.22
CA PHE A 168 17.55 6.94 -9.10
C PHE A 168 16.23 6.67 -9.84
N THR A 169 16.24 5.87 -10.91
CA THR A 169 15.01 5.50 -11.63
C THR A 169 14.02 4.77 -10.72
N ARG A 170 14.51 3.87 -9.85
CA ARG A 170 13.66 3.19 -8.85
C ARG A 170 13.01 4.17 -7.86
N ALA A 171 13.71 5.25 -7.50
CA ALA A 171 13.15 6.31 -6.66
C ALA A 171 12.05 7.11 -7.38
N MET A 172 12.22 7.40 -8.67
CA MET A 172 11.18 8.05 -9.47
C MET A 172 9.96 7.15 -9.62
N TRP A 173 10.12 5.84 -9.80
CA TRP A 173 9.01 4.89 -9.83
C TRP A 173 8.22 4.87 -8.52
N TYR A 174 8.90 4.83 -7.36
CA TYR A 174 8.24 4.97 -6.05
C TYR A 174 7.46 6.28 -5.94
N ALA A 175 8.09 7.40 -6.32
CA ALA A 175 7.43 8.70 -6.24
C ALA A 175 6.23 8.80 -7.19
N LYS A 176 6.33 8.23 -8.39
CA LYS A 176 5.25 8.17 -9.38
C LYS A 176 4.06 7.40 -8.84
N ASP A 177 4.31 6.20 -8.32
CA ASP A 177 3.24 5.35 -7.79
C ASP A 177 2.54 6.00 -6.58
N ILE A 178 3.30 6.55 -5.63
CA ILE A 178 2.72 7.27 -4.49
C ILE A 178 1.89 8.49 -4.95
N LEU A 179 2.33 9.19 -6.02
CA LEU A 179 1.56 10.30 -6.59
C LEU A 179 0.27 9.81 -7.26
N GLU A 180 0.32 8.73 -8.04
CA GLU A 180 -0.87 8.10 -8.62
C GLU A 180 -1.85 7.70 -7.50
N ASP A 181 -1.39 6.98 -6.50
CA ASP A 181 -2.20 6.53 -5.37
C ASP A 181 -2.88 7.68 -4.63
N LEU A 182 -2.12 8.70 -4.21
CA LEU A 182 -2.67 9.84 -3.48
C LEU A 182 -3.65 10.65 -4.34
N THR A 183 -3.45 10.71 -5.66
CA THR A 183 -4.38 11.40 -6.58
C THR A 183 -5.60 10.57 -6.96
N HIS A 184 -5.60 9.26 -6.66
CA HIS A 184 -6.69 8.32 -6.91
C HIS A 184 -7.30 7.75 -5.62
N SER A 185 -7.37 8.58 -4.58
CA SER A 185 -8.09 8.32 -3.31
C SER A 185 -7.48 7.24 -2.39
N VAL A 186 -6.24 6.82 -2.63
CA VAL A 186 -5.52 5.95 -1.69
C VAL A 186 -5.07 6.76 -0.47
N SER A 187 -5.28 6.20 0.71
CA SER A 187 -5.14 6.88 2.00
C SER A 187 -3.75 6.72 2.64
N GLY A 188 -2.91 5.83 2.10
CA GLY A 188 -1.56 5.56 2.58
C GLY A 188 -0.85 4.56 1.67
N TRP A 189 0.47 4.47 1.83
CA TRP A 189 1.33 3.65 0.99
C TRP A 189 2.42 3.01 1.85
N VAL A 190 2.62 1.70 1.71
CA VAL A 190 3.51 0.91 2.56
C VAL A 190 4.52 0.18 1.68
N ASP A 191 5.81 0.47 1.91
CA ASP A 191 6.93 -0.25 1.31
C ASP A 191 6.99 -1.69 1.84
N TRP A 192 7.58 -2.60 1.08
CA TRP A 192 7.68 -4.00 1.46
C TRP A 192 8.74 -4.27 2.55
N ASN A 193 9.96 -4.62 2.16
CA ASN A 193 11.02 -4.92 3.11
C ASN A 193 11.73 -3.63 3.56
N ILE A 194 11.67 -3.31 4.86
CA ILE A 194 12.34 -2.13 5.44
C ILE A 194 13.84 -2.11 5.13
N ALA A 195 14.48 -3.27 5.14
CA ALA A 195 15.89 -3.45 4.78
C ALA A 195 16.16 -4.85 4.21
N LEU A 196 17.13 -4.96 3.29
CA LEU A 196 17.63 -6.22 2.74
C LEU A 196 19.16 -6.24 2.71
N ASP A 197 19.78 -7.40 2.48
CA ASP A 197 21.22 -7.50 2.21
C ASP A 197 21.55 -7.09 0.76
N PRO A 198 22.83 -6.99 0.35
CA PRO A 198 23.20 -6.64 -1.03
C PRO A 198 22.74 -7.62 -2.11
N GLN A 199 22.29 -8.82 -1.73
CA GLN A 199 21.70 -9.81 -2.64
C GLN A 199 20.18 -9.59 -2.82
N GLY A 200 19.54 -8.82 -1.93
CA GLY A 200 18.09 -8.62 -1.89
C GLY A 200 17.37 -9.65 -1.03
N GLY A 201 18.07 -10.26 -0.07
CA GLY A 201 17.56 -11.30 0.83
C GLY A 201 17.79 -10.97 2.32
N PRO A 202 17.72 -11.99 3.20
CA PRO A 202 17.55 -13.41 2.87
C PRO A 202 16.13 -13.73 2.38
N ASN A 203 16.01 -14.61 1.37
CA ASN A 203 14.73 -15.11 0.88
C ASN A 203 14.85 -16.60 0.57
N TRP A 204 14.01 -17.43 1.18
CA TRP A 204 14.16 -18.90 1.14
C TRP A 204 13.81 -19.55 -0.21
N VAL A 205 13.19 -18.81 -1.13
CA VAL A 205 12.87 -19.25 -2.50
C VAL A 205 13.62 -18.47 -3.57
N ASP A 206 14.63 -17.69 -3.17
CA ASP A 206 15.43 -16.81 -4.02
C ASP A 206 14.59 -15.75 -4.75
N ASN A 207 13.47 -15.32 -4.17
CA ASN A 207 12.65 -14.23 -4.69
C ASN A 207 13.21 -12.86 -4.25
N PHE A 208 14.40 -12.54 -4.74
CA PHE A 208 15.13 -11.33 -4.32
C PHE A 208 14.59 -10.07 -4.99
N VAL A 209 14.41 -9.03 -4.19
CA VAL A 209 13.93 -7.70 -4.60
C VAL A 209 14.88 -6.61 -4.08
N ASP A 210 14.60 -5.35 -4.38
CA ASP A 210 15.32 -4.22 -3.76
C ASP A 210 14.62 -3.75 -2.48
N SER A 211 15.32 -2.94 -1.70
CA SER A 211 14.78 -2.27 -0.50
C SER A 211 15.34 -0.85 -0.39
N PRO A 212 14.61 0.11 0.18
CA PRO A 212 15.14 1.44 0.47
C PRO A 212 16.42 1.46 1.32
N ILE A 213 16.68 0.41 2.12
CA ILE A 213 17.89 0.28 2.93
C ILE A 213 18.58 -1.04 2.63
N ILE A 214 19.87 -0.98 2.29
CA ILE A 214 20.69 -2.18 2.07
C ILE A 214 21.72 -2.29 3.19
N VAL A 215 21.75 -3.42 3.90
CA VAL A 215 22.64 -3.66 5.03
C VAL A 215 23.78 -4.58 4.62
N ASP A 216 24.99 -4.05 4.57
CA ASP A 216 26.22 -4.81 4.32
C ASP A 216 26.85 -5.21 5.66
N LYS A 217 26.52 -6.41 6.13
CA LYS A 217 26.99 -6.94 7.41
C LYS A 217 28.52 -7.15 7.44
N GLU A 218 29.14 -7.45 6.31
CA GLU A 218 30.58 -7.74 6.24
C GLU A 218 31.40 -6.45 6.44
N LYS A 219 30.86 -5.32 5.99
CA LYS A 219 31.44 -3.99 6.21
C LYS A 219 30.93 -3.30 7.47
N GLY A 220 29.86 -3.79 8.08
CA GLY A 220 29.23 -3.16 9.25
C GLY A 220 28.56 -1.82 8.90
N GLU A 221 28.06 -1.66 7.68
CA GLU A 221 27.45 -0.43 7.18
C GLU A 221 26.10 -0.67 6.52
N PHE A 222 25.35 0.41 6.27
CA PHE A 222 24.12 0.36 5.50
C PHE A 222 24.06 1.50 4.49
N TYR A 223 23.42 1.23 3.36
CA TYR A 223 23.22 2.17 2.27
C TYR A 223 21.75 2.59 2.24
N LYS A 224 21.53 3.90 2.32
CA LYS A 224 20.20 4.48 2.06
C LYS A 224 20.07 4.71 0.56
N GLN A 225 19.23 3.91 -0.08
CA GLN A 225 18.99 3.98 -1.52
C GLN A 225 18.25 5.28 -1.87
N PRO A 226 18.28 5.72 -3.14
CA PRO A 226 17.42 6.80 -3.62
C PRO A 226 15.93 6.63 -3.25
N MET A 227 15.41 5.38 -3.23
CA MET A 227 14.04 5.07 -2.80
C MET A 227 13.74 5.50 -1.35
N PHE A 228 14.71 5.41 -0.44
CA PHE A 228 14.56 5.92 0.93
C PHE A 228 14.25 7.43 0.92
N TYR A 229 14.96 8.18 0.08
CA TYR A 229 14.77 9.62 -0.01
C TYR A 229 13.47 9.97 -0.74
N ALA A 230 13.05 9.17 -1.74
CA ALA A 230 11.73 9.31 -2.36
C ALA A 230 10.61 9.14 -1.34
N LEU A 231 10.60 8.05 -0.54
CA LEU A 231 9.65 7.87 0.56
C LEU A 231 9.69 9.03 1.55
N GLY A 232 10.88 9.58 1.81
CA GLY A 232 11.08 10.76 2.64
C GLY A 232 10.41 12.03 2.12
N GLN A 233 10.26 12.20 0.80
CA GLN A 233 9.55 13.34 0.20
C GLN A 233 8.05 13.31 0.48
N PHE A 234 7.48 12.16 0.83
CA PHE A 234 6.08 12.05 1.22
C PHE A 234 5.96 11.95 2.75
N SER A 235 6.52 10.90 3.35
CA SER A 235 6.32 10.53 4.77
C SER A 235 6.75 11.59 5.79
N ARG A 236 7.75 12.42 5.46
CA ARG A 236 8.21 13.50 6.34
C ARG A 236 7.28 14.70 6.33
N PHE A 237 6.60 14.94 5.22
CA PHE A 237 5.91 16.19 4.92
C PHE A 237 4.38 16.04 4.82
N ILE A 238 3.90 14.81 4.71
CA ILE A 238 2.50 14.42 4.71
C ILE A 238 2.28 13.59 5.98
N ARG A 239 1.70 14.19 7.02
CA ARG A 239 1.51 13.55 8.33
C ARG A 239 0.12 12.90 8.44
N PRO A 240 -0.07 11.90 9.33
CA PRO A 240 -1.36 11.26 9.51
C PRO A 240 -2.50 12.27 9.73
N GLY A 241 -3.60 12.06 9.01
CA GLY A 241 -4.76 12.95 8.99
C GLY A 241 -4.62 14.19 8.08
N ALA A 242 -3.55 14.29 7.30
CA ALA A 242 -3.51 15.20 6.15
C ALA A 242 -4.60 14.82 5.13
N ILE A 243 -5.10 15.82 4.41
CA ILE A 243 -6.09 15.63 3.35
C ILE A 243 -5.49 16.05 2.01
N VAL A 244 -5.72 15.26 0.97
CA VAL A 244 -5.42 15.68 -0.41
C VAL A 244 -6.39 16.82 -0.76
N ILE A 245 -5.84 17.91 -1.32
CA ILE A 245 -6.62 19.05 -1.77
C ILE A 245 -6.65 19.09 -3.30
N GLY A 246 -7.79 19.49 -3.85
CA GLY A 246 -7.97 19.59 -5.31
C GLY A 246 -6.95 20.53 -5.93
N HIS A 247 -6.36 20.10 -7.04
CA HIS A 247 -5.40 20.87 -7.81
C HIS A 247 -5.57 20.58 -9.31
N SER A 248 -5.02 21.44 -10.16
CA SER A 248 -5.03 21.28 -11.61
C SER A 248 -3.68 21.71 -12.18
N ILE A 249 -3.10 20.91 -13.06
CA ILE A 249 -1.88 21.24 -13.79
C ILE A 249 -2.30 21.90 -15.11
N LEU A 250 -1.93 23.16 -15.29
CA LEU A 250 -2.35 23.97 -16.45
C LEU A 250 -1.42 23.84 -17.65
N SER A 251 -0.24 23.25 -17.48
CA SER A 251 0.74 23.03 -18.53
C SER A 251 0.51 21.67 -19.22
N GLN A 252 0.98 21.56 -20.47
CA GLN A 252 1.07 20.29 -21.19
C GLN A 252 2.35 19.50 -20.82
N SER A 253 3.06 19.90 -19.76
CA SER A 253 4.28 19.24 -19.31
C SER A 253 3.95 17.96 -18.54
N GLU A 254 4.81 16.94 -18.65
CA GLU A 254 4.69 15.65 -17.95
C GLU A 254 5.04 15.72 -16.45
N ILE A 255 4.88 16.88 -15.81
CA ILE A 255 5.08 16.99 -14.36
C ILE A 255 3.91 16.35 -13.62
N MET A 256 4.21 15.55 -12.60
CA MET A 256 3.21 15.01 -11.69
C MET A 256 3.24 15.75 -10.37
N ALA A 257 2.08 15.91 -9.75
CA ALA A 257 1.95 16.64 -8.49
C ALA A 257 0.85 16.06 -7.60
N VAL A 258 1.02 16.24 -6.30
CA VAL A 258 -0.07 16.16 -5.33
C VAL A 258 0.06 17.30 -4.34
N ALA A 259 -1.06 17.90 -3.99
CA ALA A 259 -1.14 18.90 -2.95
C ALA A 259 -1.92 18.33 -1.76
N VAL A 260 -1.38 18.47 -0.56
CA VAL A 260 -2.03 18.04 0.68
C VAL A 260 -2.04 19.16 1.70
N LYS A 261 -3.07 19.18 2.56
CA LYS A 261 -3.15 20.04 3.74
C LYS A 261 -3.00 19.18 4.99
N ASN A 262 -1.95 19.45 5.76
CA ASN A 262 -1.72 18.85 7.06
C ASN A 262 -2.65 19.46 8.13
N ILE A 263 -2.82 18.74 9.25
CA ILE A 263 -3.62 19.18 10.41
C ILE A 263 -3.08 20.50 11.00
N ASP A 264 -1.76 20.70 10.97
CA ASP A 264 -1.08 21.92 11.45
C ASP A 264 -1.26 23.12 10.50
N LYS A 265 -2.05 22.96 9.43
CA LYS A 265 -2.34 23.93 8.36
C LYS A 265 -1.16 24.19 7.42
N THR A 266 -0.11 23.40 7.47
CA THR A 266 0.94 23.41 6.44
C THR A 266 0.42 22.72 5.18
N ILE A 267 0.56 23.37 4.04
CA ILE A 267 0.35 22.76 2.72
C ILE A 267 1.68 22.19 2.25
N ALA A 268 1.66 20.92 1.82
CA ALA A 268 2.78 20.29 1.15
C ALA A 268 2.38 20.00 -0.30
N VAL A 269 3.23 20.40 -1.24
CA VAL A 269 3.10 20.07 -2.66
C VAL A 269 4.30 19.23 -3.05
N VAL A 270 4.06 17.96 -3.38
CA VAL A 270 5.10 17.06 -3.89
C VAL A 270 5.03 17.10 -5.41
N LEU A 271 6.19 17.26 -6.05
CA LEU A 271 6.38 17.39 -7.48
C LEU A 271 7.37 16.32 -7.96
N LEU A 272 7.02 15.62 -9.03
CA LEU A 272 7.91 14.72 -9.75
C LEU A 272 8.11 15.25 -11.18
N ASN A 273 9.37 15.48 -11.54
CA ASN A 273 9.79 15.75 -12.91
C ASN A 273 10.58 14.55 -13.44
N GLU A 274 9.97 13.76 -14.32
CA GLU A 274 10.62 12.62 -14.99
C GLU A 274 11.44 13.04 -16.23
N MET A 275 11.29 14.29 -16.68
CA MET A 275 11.94 14.79 -17.90
C MET A 275 13.45 15.00 -17.69
N GLU A 276 14.19 14.98 -18.80
CA GLU A 276 15.64 15.25 -18.84
C GLU A 276 16.00 16.75 -18.84
N MET A 277 15.00 17.63 -18.62
CA MET A 277 15.20 19.07 -18.58
C MET A 277 14.63 19.70 -17.30
N ASP A 278 15.30 20.76 -16.86
CA ASP A 278 14.81 21.62 -15.79
C ASP A 278 13.56 22.37 -16.26
N ILE A 279 12.60 22.52 -15.34
CA ILE A 279 11.37 23.27 -15.57
C ILE A 279 11.12 24.26 -14.44
N GLN A 280 10.56 25.42 -14.77
CA GLN A 280 10.09 26.38 -13.78
C GLN A 280 8.62 26.10 -13.48
N VAL A 281 8.30 25.77 -12.24
CA VAL A 281 6.93 25.50 -11.79
C VAL A 281 6.39 26.68 -11.01
N GLU A 282 5.21 27.18 -11.40
CA GLU A 282 4.47 28.17 -10.62
C GLU A 282 3.32 27.50 -9.87
N ILE A 283 3.47 27.38 -8.55
CA ILE A 283 2.40 26.93 -7.67
C ILE A 283 1.55 28.15 -7.33
N ARG A 284 0.31 28.18 -7.82
CA ARG A 284 -0.64 29.28 -7.58
C ARG A 284 -1.66 28.84 -6.54
N ASP A 285 -1.60 29.44 -5.37
CA ASP A 285 -2.68 29.46 -4.39
C ASP A 285 -3.40 30.82 -4.47
N GLN A 286 -4.67 30.91 -4.06
CA GLN A 286 -5.53 32.08 -4.30
C GLN A 286 -4.90 33.42 -3.88
N SER A 287 -4.01 33.41 -2.89
CA SER A 287 -3.32 34.60 -2.36
C SER A 287 -1.86 34.74 -2.76
N SER A 288 -1.24 33.73 -3.37
CA SER A 288 0.21 33.69 -3.56
C SER A 288 0.64 32.79 -4.71
N THR A 289 1.63 33.27 -5.47
CA THR A 289 2.34 32.47 -6.46
C THR A 289 3.74 32.15 -5.92
N ILE A 290 4.08 30.87 -5.87
CA ILE A 290 5.41 30.38 -5.51
C ILE A 290 6.07 29.85 -6.77
N SER A 291 7.23 30.38 -7.12
CA SER A 291 8.00 29.93 -8.27
C SER A 291 9.12 28.99 -7.80
N VAL A 292 9.16 27.78 -8.34
CA VAL A 292 10.06 26.70 -7.92
C VAL A 292 10.83 26.19 -9.14
N PRO A 293 12.16 26.30 -9.15
CA PRO A 293 12.97 25.62 -10.16
C PRO A 293 12.99 24.12 -9.84
N VAL A 294 12.39 23.31 -10.70
CA VAL A 294 12.33 21.86 -10.56
C VAL A 294 13.31 21.26 -11.57
N LYS A 295 14.37 20.63 -11.06
CA LYS A 295 15.42 20.05 -11.89
C LYS A 295 14.93 18.86 -12.70
N ALA A 296 15.62 18.57 -13.80
CA ALA A 296 15.50 17.30 -14.53
C ALA A 296 15.59 16.11 -13.58
N GLN A 297 14.78 15.08 -13.80
CA GLN A 297 14.79 13.82 -13.03
C GLN A 297 14.87 14.09 -11.52
N SER A 298 13.84 14.73 -10.95
CA SER A 298 13.85 15.14 -9.54
C SER A 298 12.50 15.02 -8.85
N ILE A 299 12.57 14.85 -7.53
CA ILE A 299 11.41 14.84 -6.63
C ILE A 299 11.58 15.99 -5.64
N ASN A 300 10.59 16.87 -5.56
CA ASN A 300 10.65 18.08 -4.74
C ASN A 300 9.41 18.18 -3.86
N THR A 301 9.58 18.59 -2.61
CA THR A 301 8.46 18.90 -1.72
C THR A 301 8.53 20.35 -1.29
N VAL A 302 7.48 21.09 -1.59
CA VAL A 302 7.36 22.52 -1.31
C VAL A 302 6.37 22.69 -0.17
N LEU A 303 6.80 23.39 0.89
CA LEU A 303 5.98 23.66 2.07
C LEU A 303 5.64 25.14 2.17
N PHE A 304 4.38 25.44 2.45
CA PHE A 304 3.93 26.79 2.76
C PHE A 304 2.71 26.74 3.68
N LYS A 305 2.41 27.86 4.35
CA LYS A 305 1.25 27.94 5.24
C LYS A 305 -0.01 28.22 4.43
N ASP A 306 -1.10 27.57 4.82
CA ASP A 306 -2.43 27.91 4.32
C ASP A 306 -2.81 29.33 4.75
N SER A 307 -2.95 30.23 3.78
CA SER A 307 -3.26 31.65 3.97
C SER A 307 -4.77 31.93 4.05
N ARG A 308 -5.62 30.92 3.82
CA ARG A 308 -7.08 31.07 3.86
C ARG A 308 -7.53 31.42 5.28
N LYS A 309 -8.16 32.59 5.44
CA LYS A 309 -8.88 32.94 6.67
C LYS A 309 -10.14 32.08 6.72
N HIS A 310 -10.26 31.26 7.77
CA HIS A 310 -11.50 30.54 8.09
C HIS A 310 -12.55 31.50 8.62
#